data_AF-A0AAW0I6Q7-F1
#
_entry.id   AF-A0AAW0I6Q7-F1
#
_cell.length_a   1.000
_cell.length_b   1.000
_cell.length_c   1.000
_cell.angle_alpha   90.00
_cell.angle_beta   90.00
_cell.angle_gamma   90.00
#
_symmetry.space_group_name_H-M   'P 1'
#
loop_
_entity.id
_entity.type
_entity.pdbx_description
1 polymer ?
#
loop_
_entity_poly.entity_id
_entity_poly.type
_entity_poly.pdbx_seq_one_letter_code
_entity_poly.pdbx_strand_id
1 'polypeptide(L)'
;MRTLWLESRPRRSPAQSASASPGITELTLTQVEIIRSFTAKQPDELSLQVADVVLIYQRVGDGWYEGERLRDGERGWFPMECAKEITCQATIDKNVERMGRLLGLETNV
;
A
#
# COMPACT_ATOMS: atom_id res chain seq x y z
N MET A 1 -9.18 33.83 3.52
CA MET A 1 -9.92 32.91 2.62
C MET A 1 -9.00 31.76 2.24
N ARG A 2 -9.55 30.56 1.95
CA ARG A 2 -8.90 29.41 1.27
C ARG A 2 -7.63 28.79 1.89
N THR A 3 -7.81 27.83 2.80
CA THR A 3 -6.87 26.71 3.05
C THR A 3 -7.56 25.36 3.38
N LEU A 4 -8.87 25.23 3.13
CA LEU A 4 -9.70 24.04 3.43
C LEU A 4 -9.43 22.84 2.48
N TRP A 5 -8.16 22.51 2.25
CA TRP A 5 -7.70 21.34 1.49
C TRP A 5 -6.61 20.54 2.25
N LEU A 6 -6.32 20.90 3.51
CA LEU A 6 -5.23 20.30 4.30
C LEU A 6 -5.73 19.39 5.44
N GLU A 7 -6.99 19.53 5.87
CA GLU A 7 -7.59 18.73 6.95
C GLU A 7 -8.25 17.40 6.52
N SER A 8 -8.47 17.16 5.23
CA SER A 8 -9.02 15.88 4.70
C SER A 8 -7.96 14.77 4.64
N ARG A 9 -7.43 14.45 5.82
CA ARG A 9 -6.51 13.36 6.10
C ARG A 9 -6.77 12.86 7.52
N PRO A 10 -6.75 11.54 7.79
CA PRO A 10 -6.71 11.06 9.17
C PRO A 10 -5.48 11.63 9.87
N ARG A 11 -5.68 12.47 10.89
CA ARG A 11 -4.59 12.87 11.80
C ARG A 11 -4.04 11.61 12.44
N ARG A 12 -2.80 11.23 12.10
CA ARG A 12 -2.12 10.07 12.68
C ARG A 12 -2.07 10.25 14.19
N SER A 13 -2.78 9.40 14.92
CA SER A 13 -2.69 9.36 16.38
C SER A 13 -1.25 8.97 16.76
N PRO A 14 -0.59 9.69 17.68
CA PRO A 14 0.81 9.41 18.04
C PRO A 14 1.03 8.03 18.67
N ALA A 15 -0.05 7.34 19.06
CA ALA A 15 -0.04 5.94 19.51
C ALA A 15 0.27 4.90 18.41
N GLN A 16 0.46 5.30 17.15
CA GLN A 16 0.84 4.41 16.05
C GLN A 16 2.28 4.61 15.55
N SER A 17 3.12 5.28 16.36
CA SER A 17 4.57 5.29 16.18
C SER A 17 5.22 4.13 16.94
N ALA A 18 6.03 3.35 16.21
CA ALA A 18 6.79 2.17 16.64
C ALA A 18 6.00 0.85 16.87
N SER A 19 6.67 -0.25 16.48
CA SER A 19 6.39 -1.66 16.85
C SER A 19 5.08 -2.30 16.35
N ALA A 20 5.00 -2.57 15.05
CA ALA A 20 4.31 -3.75 14.54
C ALA A 20 4.99 -4.30 13.27
N SER A 21 5.84 -5.33 13.42
CA SER A 21 6.33 -6.16 12.32
C SER A 21 5.75 -7.58 12.45
N PRO A 22 4.49 -7.83 12.05
CA PRO A 22 3.98 -9.17 11.85
C PRO A 22 4.48 -9.68 10.49
N GLY A 23 5.54 -10.50 10.47
CA GLY A 23 6.09 -11.00 9.22
C GLY A 23 5.14 -11.98 8.53
N ILE A 24 4.74 -11.67 7.28
CA ILE A 24 4.16 -12.58 6.29
C ILE A 24 3.07 -13.53 6.85
N THR A 25 2.04 -12.92 7.45
CA THR A 25 0.67 -13.46 7.35
C THR A 25 -0.03 -12.90 6.10
N GLU A 26 0.73 -12.39 5.13
CA GLU A 26 0.35 -11.30 4.22
C GLU A 26 -0.25 -11.76 2.88
N LEU A 27 -0.52 -13.06 2.71
CA LEU A 27 -1.04 -13.62 1.46
C LEU A 27 -2.55 -13.42 1.25
N THR A 28 -3.24 -12.77 2.21
CA THR A 28 -4.69 -12.49 2.18
C THR A 28 -5.03 -11.00 2.16
N LEU A 29 -4.02 -10.11 2.12
CA LEU A 29 -4.25 -8.66 2.02
C LEU A 29 -4.82 -8.29 0.65
N THR A 30 -5.75 -7.34 0.61
CA THR A 30 -6.30 -6.83 -0.65
C THR A 30 -5.20 -6.20 -1.49
N GLN A 31 -4.99 -6.69 -2.70
CA GLN A 31 -4.04 -6.09 -3.64
C GLN A 31 -4.74 -5.02 -4.49
N VAL A 32 -4.04 -3.92 -4.75
CA VAL A 32 -4.43 -2.92 -5.76
C VAL A 32 -3.34 -2.76 -6.82
N GLU A 33 -3.77 -2.55 -8.06
CA GLU A 33 -2.92 -2.05 -9.14
C GLU A 33 -3.04 -0.53 -9.18
N ILE A 34 -1.92 0.16 -9.32
CA ILE A 34 -1.90 1.62 -9.42
C ILE A 34 -2.18 2.04 -10.86
N ILE A 35 -3.29 2.73 -11.06
CA ILE A 35 -3.77 3.19 -12.38
C ILE A 35 -3.34 4.64 -12.68
N ARG A 36 -2.90 5.40 -11.67
CA ARG A 36 -2.35 6.75 -11.81
C ARG A 36 -1.16 6.94 -10.88
N SER A 37 -0.08 7.52 -11.40
CA SER A 37 1.09 7.86 -10.58
C SER A 37 0.75 8.91 -9.52
N PHE A 38 1.40 8.79 -8.36
CA PHE A 38 1.24 9.67 -7.22
C PHE A 38 2.62 9.96 -6.61
N THR A 39 2.95 11.23 -6.44
CA THR A 39 4.23 11.65 -5.84
C THR A 39 3.99 12.06 -4.41
N ALA A 40 4.70 11.43 -3.48
CA ALA A 40 4.65 11.74 -2.05
C ALA A 40 5.02 13.22 -1.79
N LYS A 41 4.18 13.92 -1.03
CA LYS A 41 4.37 15.31 -0.61
C LYS A 41 4.77 15.43 0.86
N GLN A 42 4.68 14.35 1.63
CA GLN A 42 4.94 14.26 3.07
C GLN A 42 5.70 12.95 3.34
N PRO A 43 6.46 12.84 4.45
CA PRO A 43 7.29 11.65 4.72
C PRO A 43 6.49 10.36 4.97
N ASP A 44 5.21 10.46 5.32
CA ASP A 44 4.30 9.31 5.47
C ASP A 44 3.54 8.94 4.18
N GLU A 45 3.70 9.71 3.09
CA GLU A 45 3.06 9.39 1.80
C GLU A 45 3.91 8.42 0.98
N LEU A 46 3.26 7.47 0.32
CA LEU A 46 3.92 6.47 -0.53
C LEU A 46 3.95 6.95 -1.98
N SER A 47 5.15 7.13 -2.55
CA SER A 47 5.28 7.41 -3.99
C SER A 47 4.96 6.17 -4.82
N LEU A 48 4.16 6.33 -5.88
CA LEU A 48 3.59 5.26 -6.68
C LEU A 48 3.60 5.61 -8.18
N GLN A 49 3.71 4.60 -9.04
CA GLN A 49 3.73 4.73 -10.49
C GLN A 49 2.64 3.87 -11.14
N VAL A 50 2.31 4.10 -12.41
CA VAL A 50 1.33 3.25 -13.10
C VAL A 50 1.87 1.82 -13.20
N ALA A 51 1.00 0.82 -12.95
CA ALA A 51 1.33 -0.59 -12.80
C ALA A 51 2.28 -0.93 -11.61
N ASP A 52 2.38 -0.06 -10.60
CA ASP A 52 2.74 -0.54 -9.26
C ASP A 52 1.68 -1.51 -8.73
N VAL A 53 2.08 -2.37 -7.80
CA VAL A 53 1.20 -3.26 -7.03
C VAL A 53 1.39 -2.95 -5.56
N VAL A 54 0.29 -2.74 -4.84
CA VAL A 54 0.30 -2.35 -3.43
C VAL A 54 -0.61 -3.27 -2.62
N LEU A 55 -0.12 -3.75 -1.48
CA LEU A 55 -0.90 -4.49 -0.48
C LEU A 55 -1.59 -3.50 0.44
N ILE A 56 -2.92 -3.50 0.49
CA ILE A 56 -3.70 -2.62 1.37
C ILE A 56 -3.66 -3.16 2.79
N TYR A 57 -3.11 -2.35 3.70
CA TYR A 57 -3.06 -2.63 5.13
C TYR A 57 -4.29 -2.04 5.85
N GLN A 58 -4.66 -0.80 5.53
CA GLN A 58 -5.89 -0.18 6.02
C GLN A 58 -6.51 0.77 4.99
N ARG A 59 -7.84 0.89 5.05
CA ARG A 59 -8.63 1.85 4.28
C ARG A 59 -9.33 2.82 5.22
N VAL A 60 -9.19 4.11 4.98
CA VAL A 60 -9.83 5.17 5.76
C VAL A 60 -10.91 5.82 4.92
N GLY A 61 -12.12 5.94 5.48
CA GLY A 61 -13.33 6.41 4.78
C GLY A 61 -13.26 7.84 4.22
N ASP A 62 -12.19 8.59 4.52
CA ASP A 62 -11.91 9.93 4.00
C ASP A 62 -11.20 9.91 2.62
N GLY A 63 -11.07 8.73 1.99
CA GLY A 63 -10.53 8.59 0.63
C GLY A 63 -9.07 8.14 0.53
N TRP A 64 -8.52 7.54 1.59
CA TRP A 64 -7.10 7.17 1.70
C TRP A 64 -6.88 5.68 1.98
N TYR A 65 -5.86 5.11 1.34
CA TYR A 65 -5.27 3.82 1.68
C TYR A 65 -3.91 4.01 2.36
N GLU A 66 -3.59 3.14 3.33
CA GLU A 66 -2.22 2.82 3.71
C GLU A 66 -1.88 1.43 3.16
N GLY A 67 -0.70 1.27 2.57
CA GLY A 67 -0.27 -0.01 2.02
C GLY A 67 1.23 -0.12 1.81
N GLU A 68 1.66 -1.32 1.43
CA GLU A 68 3.06 -1.64 1.10
C GLU A 68 3.26 -1.87 -0.40
N ARG A 69 4.27 -1.23 -0.98
CA ARG A 69 4.62 -1.30 -2.41
C ARG A 69 5.45 -2.54 -2.71
N LEU A 70 4.87 -3.49 -3.44
CA LEU A 70 5.38 -4.85 -3.64
C LEU A 70 6.79 -4.94 -4.26
N ARG A 71 7.24 -3.90 -4.98
CA ARG A 71 8.54 -3.89 -5.65
C ARG A 71 9.73 -3.45 -4.76
N ASP A 72 9.48 -2.80 -3.62
CA ASP A 72 10.55 -2.27 -2.74
C ASP A 72 10.28 -2.44 -1.23
N GLY A 73 9.08 -2.85 -0.82
CA GLY A 73 8.68 -2.92 0.59
C GLY A 73 8.37 -1.56 1.24
N GLU A 74 8.37 -0.46 0.48
CA GLU A 74 8.04 0.86 1.02
C GLU A 74 6.56 0.93 1.45
N ARG A 75 6.29 1.38 2.68
CA ARG A 75 4.95 1.56 3.25
C ARG A 75 4.57 3.03 3.33
N GLY A 76 3.29 3.35 3.11
CA GLY A 76 2.76 4.69 3.38
C GLY A 76 1.38 4.95 2.79
N TRP A 77 1.00 6.22 2.83
CA TRP A 77 -0.35 6.70 2.51
C TRP A 77 -0.48 7.21 1.08
N PHE A 78 -1.57 6.85 0.41
CA PHE A 78 -1.90 7.28 -0.95
C PHE A 78 -3.43 7.36 -1.15
N PRO A 79 -3.93 8.21 -2.06
CA PRO A 79 -5.36 8.38 -2.26
C PRO A 79 -5.95 7.20 -3.04
N MET A 80 -7.12 6.70 -2.61
CA MET A 80 -7.75 5.50 -3.17
C MET A 80 -8.02 5.62 -4.68
N GLU A 81 -8.31 6.84 -5.14
CA GLU A 81 -8.62 7.17 -6.53
C GLU A 81 -7.49 6.88 -7.53
N CYS A 82 -6.23 6.77 -7.08
CA CYS A 82 -5.08 6.42 -7.93
C CYS A 82 -4.93 4.90 -8.14
N ALA A 83 -5.74 4.09 -7.46
CA ALA A 83 -5.60 2.64 -7.39
C ALA A 83 -6.88 1.90 -7.79
N LYS A 84 -6.74 0.62 -8.12
CA LYS A 84 -7.83 -0.27 -8.53
C LYS A 84 -7.65 -1.64 -7.91
N GLU A 85 -8.67 -2.15 -7.22
CA GLU A 85 -8.64 -3.47 -6.59
C GLU A 85 -8.43 -4.59 -7.63
N ILE A 86 -7.45 -5.45 -7.36
CA ILE A 86 -7.13 -6.63 -8.18
C ILE A 86 -8.05 -7.76 -7.70
N THR A 87 -9.17 -7.95 -8.39
CA THR A 87 -10.14 -9.02 -8.09
C THR A 87 -9.90 -10.31 -8.87
N CYS A 88 -8.97 -10.32 -9.83
CA CYS A 88 -8.64 -11.49 -10.63
C CYS A 88 -7.68 -12.41 -9.87
N GLN A 89 -8.13 -13.58 -9.45
CA GLN A 89 -7.33 -14.54 -8.66
C GLN A 89 -5.99 -14.89 -9.33
N ALA A 90 -5.96 -15.04 -10.66
CA ALA A 90 -4.73 -15.33 -11.40
C ALA A 90 -3.72 -14.16 -11.42
N THR A 91 -4.17 -12.92 -11.16
CA THR A 91 -3.28 -11.77 -10.96
C THR A 91 -2.81 -11.70 -9.51
N ILE A 92 -3.69 -11.94 -8.54
CA ILE A 92 -3.37 -12.01 -7.10
C ILE A 92 -2.26 -13.04 -6.86
N ASP A 93 -2.42 -14.24 -7.42
CA ASP A 93 -1.51 -15.39 -7.32
C ASP A 93 -0.11 -15.07 -7.89
N LYS A 94 -0.05 -14.56 -9.12
CA LYS A 94 1.22 -14.15 -9.76
C LYS A 94 1.93 -12.98 -9.07
N ASN A 95 1.18 -12.13 -8.38
CA ASN A 95 1.76 -11.09 -7.53
C ASN A 95 2.30 -11.69 -6.23
N VAL A 96 1.63 -12.67 -5.63
CA VAL A 96 2.16 -13.45 -4.49
C VAL A 96 3.44 -14.20 -4.88
N GLU A 97 3.49 -14.86 -6.04
CA GLU A 97 4.72 -15.47 -6.58
C GLU A 97 5.86 -14.45 -6.67
N ARG A 98 5.58 -13.26 -7.21
CA ARG A 98 6.56 -12.17 -7.34
C ARG A 98 7.05 -11.72 -5.96
N MET A 99 6.15 -11.58 -4.99
CA MET A 99 6.48 -11.17 -3.61
C MET A 99 7.40 -12.18 -2.93
N GLY A 100 7.07 -13.49 -3.00
CA GLY A 100 7.88 -14.55 -2.40
C GLY A 100 9.31 -14.60 -2.95
N ARG A 101 9.47 -14.39 -4.27
CA ARG A 101 10.79 -14.30 -4.92
C ARG A 101 11.58 -13.05 -4.52
N LEU A 102 10.91 -11.92 -4.24
CA LEU A 102 11.57 -10.67 -3.83
C LEU A 102 11.98 -10.67 -2.35
N LEU A 103 11.19 -11.28 -1.48
CA LEU A 103 11.45 -11.32 -0.04
C LEU A 103 12.40 -12.43 0.42
N GLY A 104 12.94 -13.24 -0.50
CA GLY A 104 13.83 -14.34 -0.14
C GLY A 104 13.14 -15.43 0.68
N LEU A 105 11.83 -15.65 0.50
CA LEU A 105 11.20 -16.92 0.90
C LEU A 105 11.61 -18.00 -0.10
N GLU A 106 12.91 -18.29 -0.12
CA GLU A 106 13.47 -19.48 -0.73
C GLU A 106 12.84 -20.69 -0.02
N THR A 107 12.01 -21.44 -0.74
CA THR A 107 11.46 -22.70 -0.25
C THR A 107 12.60 -23.70 -0.15
N ASN A 108 13.28 -23.74 1.01
CA ASN A 108 14.36 -24.65 1.30
C ASN A 108 13.86 -26.10 1.23
N VAL A 109 14.13 -26.74 0.09
CA VAL A 109 13.82 -28.14 -0.23
C VAL A 109 15.06 -29.03 -0.04
#